data_AF-A0A382L1S0-F1
#
_entry.id   AF-A0A382L1S0-F1
#
_cell.length_a   1.000
_cell.length_b   1.000
_cell.length_c   1.000
_cell.angle_alpha   90.00
_cell.angle_beta   90.00
_cell.angle_gamma   90.00
#
_symmetry.space_group_name_H-M   'P 1'
#
loop_
_entity.id
_entity.type
_entity.pdbx_description
1 polymer ?
#
loop_
_entity_poly.entity_id
_entity_poly.type
_entity_poly.pdbx_seq_one_letter_code
_entity_poly.pdbx_strand_id
1 'polypeptide(L)'
;PGIDADCRLLWRFPPRRLEAEAIRDSILYASGKLNLNGGGRGFDFFNQRGGLSDYHPKETFNEDGWRRMIYAHKIRMQAVDIFGAFDCPDAGQMKPRRTSSITPVQSLSLLNSPFAIRQASFFSERVKKETGEDLNEQITHAFKLACSRNPKPREQDALHQLAKKHGLDQACRVLFNTSSFLMLP
;
A
#
# COMPACT_ATOMS: atom_id res chain seq x y z
N PRO A 1 -15.95 13.35 22.00
CA PRO A 1 -14.59 13.48 21.43
C PRO A 1 -14.38 14.90 20.88
N GLY A 2 -14.03 15.87 21.72
CA GLY A 2 -13.95 17.27 21.27
C GLY A 2 -13.09 18.22 22.11
N ILE A 3 -12.45 17.75 23.18
CA ILE A 3 -11.70 18.64 24.09
C ILE A 3 -10.28 18.95 23.56
N ASP A 4 -9.66 18.06 22.77
CA ASP A 4 -8.35 18.32 22.14
C ASP A 4 -8.16 17.46 20.88
N ALA A 5 -8.86 17.83 19.80
CA ALA A 5 -8.79 17.11 18.52
C ALA A 5 -7.39 17.17 17.89
N ASP A 6 -6.73 18.34 17.98
CA ASP A 6 -5.38 18.62 17.48
C ASP A 6 -4.28 17.95 18.31
N CYS A 7 -4.64 17.31 19.43
CA CYS A 7 -3.70 16.65 20.32
C CYS A 7 -2.59 17.58 20.87
N ARG A 8 -2.93 18.83 21.17
CA ARG A 8 -2.00 19.85 21.68
C ARG A 8 -1.48 19.50 23.08
N LEU A 9 -2.28 18.77 23.86
CA LEU A 9 -1.91 18.34 25.21
C LEU A 9 -1.07 17.05 25.21
N LEU A 10 -0.72 16.52 24.02
CA LEU A 10 0.12 15.33 23.82
C LEU A 10 -0.35 14.07 24.57
N TRP A 11 -1.63 14.03 24.95
CA TRP A 11 -2.22 12.93 25.71
C TRP A 11 -2.40 11.64 24.89
N ARG A 12 -2.28 11.74 23.55
CA ARG A 12 -2.24 10.62 22.61
C ARG A 12 -1.20 10.92 21.53
N PHE A 13 -0.77 9.89 20.79
CA PHE A 13 -0.01 10.14 19.58
C PHE A 13 -0.98 10.57 18.46
N PRO A 14 -0.74 11.69 17.75
CA PRO A 14 -1.58 12.06 16.62
C PRO A 14 -1.33 11.07 15.48
N PRO A 15 -2.38 10.52 14.87
CA PRO A 15 -2.22 9.52 13.81
C PRO A 15 -1.45 10.12 12.63
N ARG A 16 -0.46 9.38 12.13
CA ARG A 16 0.41 9.84 11.04
C ARG A 16 0.09 9.11 9.75
N ARG A 17 0.02 9.84 8.65
CA ARG A 17 -0.13 9.27 7.31
C ARG A 17 1.13 8.47 6.96
N LEU A 18 0.94 7.26 6.42
CA LEU A 18 2.05 6.47 5.89
C LEU A 18 2.67 7.13 4.66
N GLU A 19 3.99 7.07 4.57
CA GLU A 19 4.75 7.51 3.40
C GLU A 19 4.57 6.52 2.23
N ALA A 20 4.83 6.98 1.00
CA ALA A 20 4.71 6.17 -0.21
C ALA A 20 5.46 4.82 -0.11
N GLU A 21 6.68 4.85 0.43
CA GLU A 21 7.52 3.69 0.68
C GLU A 21 6.86 2.68 1.63
N ALA A 22 6.32 3.18 2.74
CA ALA A 22 5.67 2.35 3.73
C ALA A 22 4.35 1.77 3.21
N ILE A 23 3.55 2.54 2.47
CA ILE A 23 2.32 2.05 1.82
C ILE A 23 2.64 0.87 0.91
N ARG A 24 3.68 0.99 0.07
CA ARG A 24 4.08 -0.11 -0.82
C ARG A 24 4.52 -1.34 -0.05
N ASP A 25 5.43 -1.16 0.90
CA ASP A 25 5.97 -2.26 1.69
C ASP A 25 4.86 -2.96 2.49
N SER A 26 3.88 -2.21 3.01
CA SER A 26 2.67 -2.74 3.67
C SER A 26 1.78 -3.52 2.71
N ILE A 27 1.58 -3.07 1.47
CA ILE A 27 0.80 -3.81 0.46
C ILE A 27 1.49 -5.13 0.14
N LEU A 28 2.80 -5.13 -0.08
CA LEU A 28 3.59 -6.33 -0.35
C LEU A 28 3.60 -7.28 0.86
N TYR A 29 3.65 -6.73 2.07
CA TYR A 29 3.59 -7.51 3.30
C TYR A 29 2.23 -8.19 3.46
N ALA A 30 1.14 -7.45 3.28
CA ALA A 30 -0.22 -7.99 3.36
C ALA A 30 -0.47 -9.06 2.29
N SER A 31 -0.03 -8.83 1.05
CA SER A 31 -0.15 -9.82 -0.04
C SER A 31 0.76 -11.05 0.12
N GLY A 32 1.72 -11.02 1.05
CA GLY A 32 2.67 -12.11 1.28
C GLY A 32 3.75 -12.21 0.20
N LYS A 33 3.95 -11.16 -0.59
CA LYS A 33 4.96 -11.11 -1.67
C LYS A 33 6.20 -10.31 -1.29
N LEU A 34 6.23 -9.70 -0.11
CA LEU A 34 7.38 -8.92 0.35
C LEU A 34 8.64 -9.77 0.47
N ASN A 35 9.65 -9.41 -0.32
CA ASN A 35 10.98 -9.99 -0.23
C ASN A 35 11.83 -9.20 0.77
N LEU A 36 12.22 -9.87 1.87
CA LEU A 36 13.02 -9.31 2.95
C LEU A 36 14.54 -9.53 2.79
N ASN A 37 14.99 -10.15 1.69
CA ASN A 37 16.40 -10.41 1.46
C ASN A 37 17.21 -9.10 1.47
N GLY A 38 18.22 -9.06 2.32
CA GLY A 38 19.12 -7.93 2.48
C GLY A 38 20.25 -7.90 1.45
N GLY A 39 20.76 -6.70 1.16
CA GLY A 39 21.93 -6.52 0.30
C GLY A 39 21.69 -6.84 -1.19
N GLY A 40 22.77 -6.89 -1.98
CA GLY A 40 22.70 -7.18 -3.41
C GLY A 40 22.03 -6.09 -4.26
N ARG A 41 21.78 -6.41 -5.54
CA ARG A 41 21.25 -5.44 -6.51
C ARG A 41 19.77 -5.14 -6.22
N GLY A 42 19.45 -3.86 -5.98
CA GLY A 42 18.08 -3.38 -5.84
C GLY A 42 17.24 -3.53 -7.10
N PHE A 43 15.96 -3.14 -7.06
CA PHE A 43 15.06 -3.23 -8.22
C PHE A 43 14.88 -1.89 -8.93
N ASP A 44 14.40 -1.93 -10.17
CA ASP A 44 14.24 -0.76 -11.02
C ASP A 44 12.77 -0.39 -11.23
N PHE A 45 12.46 0.90 -11.12
CA PHE A 45 11.18 1.46 -11.51
C PHE A 45 11.02 1.69 -13.00
N PHE A 46 12.13 1.77 -13.72
CA PHE A 46 12.17 2.05 -15.14
C PHE A 46 12.83 0.88 -15.87
N ASN A 47 12.61 0.78 -17.18
CA ASN A 47 13.26 -0.24 -18.00
C ASN A 47 14.78 -0.05 -18.10
N GLN A 48 15.29 1.13 -17.75
CA GLN A 48 16.71 1.49 -17.81
C GLN A 48 17.16 2.16 -16.51
N ARG A 49 18.45 2.03 -16.17
CA ARG A 49 19.07 2.67 -14.99
C ARG A 49 19.80 3.98 -15.30
N GLY A 50 19.92 4.35 -16.58
CA GLY A 50 20.61 5.55 -17.03
C GLY A 50 20.68 5.61 -18.56
N GLY A 51 21.01 6.79 -19.09
CA GLY A 51 21.06 7.07 -20.52
C GLY A 51 20.47 8.45 -20.85
N LEU A 52 20.65 8.90 -22.09
CA LEU A 52 19.98 10.08 -22.66
C LEU A 52 18.58 9.73 -23.25
N SER A 53 18.16 8.47 -23.11
CA SER A 53 16.91 7.92 -23.64
C SER A 53 15.71 8.15 -22.72
N ASP A 54 14.51 8.03 -23.29
CA ASP A 54 13.25 8.15 -22.56
C ASP A 54 13.09 7.04 -21.50
N TYR A 55 12.81 7.46 -20.28
CA TYR A 55 12.62 6.57 -19.14
C TYR A 55 11.17 6.07 -19.09
N HIS A 56 10.93 4.88 -19.65
CA HIS A 56 9.61 4.25 -19.54
C HIS A 56 9.41 3.58 -18.16
N PRO A 57 8.37 3.98 -17.40
CA PRO A 57 8.07 3.36 -16.13
C PRO A 57 7.62 1.90 -16.34
N LYS A 58 8.05 1.02 -15.44
CA LYS A 58 7.60 -0.37 -15.40
C LYS A 58 6.20 -0.43 -14.82
N GLU A 59 5.25 -0.90 -15.62
CA GLU A 59 3.89 -1.17 -15.17
C GLU A 59 3.82 -2.43 -14.28
N THR A 60 4.79 -3.33 -14.42
CA THR A 60 4.80 -4.64 -13.78
C THR A 60 6.12 -4.93 -13.07
N PHE A 61 6.01 -5.47 -11.85
CA PHE A 61 7.15 -5.90 -11.05
C PHE A 61 7.08 -7.42 -10.87
N ASN A 62 8.19 -8.09 -11.13
CA ASN A 62 8.39 -9.51 -10.82
C ASN A 62 8.87 -9.68 -9.38
N GLU A 63 9.20 -10.90 -8.97
CA GLU A 63 9.68 -11.24 -7.62
C GLU A 63 10.88 -10.38 -7.18
N ASP A 64 11.81 -10.09 -8.09
CA ASP A 64 12.95 -9.19 -7.85
C ASP A 64 12.52 -7.75 -7.50
N GLY A 65 11.34 -7.34 -7.98
CA GLY A 65 10.74 -6.04 -7.75
C GLY A 65 9.84 -5.96 -6.52
N TRP A 66 9.60 -7.07 -5.82
CA TRP A 66 8.81 -7.11 -4.59
C TRP A 66 9.66 -6.94 -3.33
N ARG A 67 10.84 -6.34 -3.48
CA ARG A 67 11.74 -5.97 -2.38
C ARG A 67 11.26 -4.68 -1.72
N ARG A 68 11.69 -4.47 -0.47
CA ARG A 68 11.46 -3.22 0.27
C ARG A 68 11.86 -2.01 -0.56
N MET A 69 11.07 -0.94 -0.50
CA MET A 69 11.28 0.25 -1.33
C MET A 69 12.61 0.97 -1.07
N ILE A 70 13.28 0.71 0.05
CA ILE A 70 14.66 1.17 0.32
C ILE A 70 15.68 0.65 -0.71
N TYR A 71 15.42 -0.51 -1.33
CA TYR A 71 16.26 -1.08 -2.39
C TYR A 71 15.86 -0.59 -3.79
N ALA A 72 14.96 0.39 -3.89
CA ALA A 72 14.55 0.92 -5.18
C ALA A 72 15.65 1.79 -5.79
N HIS A 73 15.98 1.53 -7.05
CA HIS A 73 16.77 2.44 -7.85
C HIS A 73 15.89 3.59 -8.34
N LYS A 74 16.22 4.83 -7.92
CA LYS A 74 15.55 6.05 -8.37
C LYS A 74 16.44 6.82 -9.34
N ILE A 75 15.86 7.25 -10.45
CA ILE A 75 16.48 8.15 -11.41
C ILE A 75 16.10 9.57 -11.02
N ARG A 76 17.08 10.48 -10.94
CA ARG A 76 16.83 11.87 -10.52
C ARG A 76 16.00 12.58 -11.60
N MET A 77 15.12 13.50 -11.17
CA MET A 77 14.26 14.29 -12.06
C MET A 77 13.22 13.46 -12.84
N GLN A 78 12.98 12.21 -12.42
CA GLN A 78 11.96 11.34 -12.99
C GLN A 78 10.98 10.90 -11.89
N ALA A 79 9.73 11.30 -12.03
CA ALA A 79 8.67 10.85 -11.16
C ALA A 79 8.27 9.41 -11.53
N VAL A 80 8.03 8.58 -10.53
CA VAL A 80 7.46 7.24 -10.74
C VAL A 80 5.95 7.36 -10.60
N ASP A 81 5.17 7.16 -11.66
CA ASP A 81 3.72 7.45 -11.68
C ASP A 81 2.92 6.94 -10.48
N ILE A 82 3.17 5.70 -10.05
CA ILE A 82 2.45 5.08 -8.92
C ILE A 82 2.80 5.76 -7.58
N PHE A 83 4.04 6.22 -7.40
CA PHE A 83 4.53 6.74 -6.10
C PHE A 83 4.61 8.27 -6.05
N GLY A 84 4.75 8.93 -7.21
CA GLY A 84 4.63 10.38 -7.34
C GLY A 84 3.25 10.85 -6.90
N ALA A 85 2.21 10.03 -7.10
CA ALA A 85 0.90 10.26 -6.52
C ALA A 85 0.97 10.41 -4.98
N PHE A 86 1.70 9.57 -4.25
CA PHE A 86 1.78 9.59 -2.78
C PHE A 86 2.84 10.56 -2.21
N ASP A 87 3.07 11.70 -2.87
CA ASP A 87 4.01 12.74 -2.44
C ASP A 87 5.47 12.25 -2.29
N CYS A 88 5.84 11.16 -2.97
CA CYS A 88 7.19 10.61 -2.94
C CYS A 88 8.18 11.68 -3.46
N PRO A 89 9.23 12.04 -2.70
CA PRO A 89 10.15 13.08 -3.10
C PRO A 89 10.94 12.67 -4.35
N ASP A 90 11.12 13.62 -5.25
CA ASP A 90 12.13 13.49 -6.32
C ASP A 90 13.51 13.39 -5.68
N ALA A 91 14.28 12.38 -6.09
CA ALA A 91 15.64 12.15 -5.63
C ALA A 91 16.63 13.24 -6.10
N GLY A 92 16.18 14.20 -6.93
CA GLY A 92 16.94 15.37 -7.36
C GLY A 92 16.90 16.58 -6.41
N GLN A 93 15.99 16.63 -5.42
CA GLN A 93 15.80 17.81 -4.57
C GLN A 93 15.92 17.51 -3.08
N MET A 94 16.53 18.43 -2.32
CA MET A 94 16.52 18.38 -0.87
C MET A 94 15.11 18.69 -0.35
N LYS A 95 14.50 17.75 0.38
CA LYS A 95 13.16 17.91 0.98
C LYS A 95 13.25 17.75 2.51
N PRO A 96 13.60 18.83 3.26
CA PRO A 96 13.84 18.74 4.71
C PRO A 96 12.58 18.39 5.50
N ARG A 97 11.39 18.72 4.97
CA ARG A 97 10.10 18.30 5.49
C ARG A 97 9.28 17.67 4.38
N ARG A 98 8.86 16.42 4.56
CA ARG A 98 7.99 15.74 3.61
C ARG A 98 6.58 16.29 3.70
N THR A 99 6.00 16.59 2.54
CA THR A 99 4.59 16.96 2.41
C THR A 99 3.78 15.66 2.45
N SER A 100 2.71 15.64 3.25
CA SER A 100 1.74 14.54 3.24
C SER A 100 0.38 15.12 2.89
N SER A 101 -0.08 14.85 1.67
CA SER A 101 -1.43 15.19 1.25
C SER A 101 -2.35 13.98 1.44
N ILE A 102 -3.64 14.25 1.64
CA ILE A 102 -4.69 13.22 1.68
C ILE A 102 -5.71 13.60 0.63
N THR A 103 -5.30 13.56 -0.64
CA THR A 103 -6.22 13.91 -1.73
C THR A 103 -7.02 12.67 -2.15
N PRO A 104 -8.32 12.82 -2.45
CA PRO A 104 -9.12 11.72 -3.00
C PRO A 104 -8.51 11.12 -4.28
N VAL A 105 -7.80 11.95 -5.06
CA VAL A 105 -7.08 11.54 -6.28
C VAL A 105 -5.99 10.51 -5.98
N GLN A 106 -5.26 10.65 -4.87
CA GLN A 106 -4.24 9.67 -4.46
C GLN A 106 -4.85 8.31 -4.15
N SER A 107 -5.96 8.28 -3.40
CA SER A 107 -6.68 7.04 -3.09
C SER A 107 -7.28 6.42 -4.36
N LEU A 108 -7.85 7.23 -5.26
CA LEU A 108 -8.39 6.73 -6.52
C LEU A 108 -7.30 6.18 -7.44
N SER A 109 -6.13 6.81 -7.48
CA SER A 109 -4.96 6.32 -8.20
C SER A 109 -4.47 4.99 -7.63
N LEU A 110 -4.39 4.85 -6.30
CA LEU A 110 -4.07 3.58 -5.65
C LEU A 110 -5.06 2.49 -6.08
N LEU A 111 -6.36 2.80 -5.97
CA LEU A 111 -7.42 1.88 -6.27
C LEU A 111 -7.27 1.36 -7.69
N ASN A 112 -7.02 2.21 -8.67
CA ASN A 112 -6.93 1.85 -10.09
C ASN A 112 -5.54 1.40 -10.55
N SER A 113 -4.54 1.35 -9.67
CA SER A 113 -3.20 0.94 -10.04
C SER A 113 -3.12 -0.55 -10.42
N PRO A 114 -2.49 -0.92 -11.55
CA PRO A 114 -2.21 -2.32 -11.89
C PRO A 114 -1.38 -3.07 -10.83
N PHE A 115 -0.59 -2.33 -10.04
CA PHE A 115 0.13 -2.88 -8.90
C PHE A 115 -0.83 -3.29 -7.78
N ALA A 116 -1.69 -2.38 -7.33
CA ALA A 116 -2.64 -2.64 -6.25
C ALA A 116 -3.64 -3.76 -6.62
N ILE A 117 -4.11 -3.78 -7.87
CA ILE A 117 -5.01 -4.83 -8.36
C ILE A 117 -4.34 -6.22 -8.27
N ARG A 118 -3.11 -6.36 -8.77
CA ARG A 118 -2.39 -7.64 -8.68
C ARG A 118 -2.07 -8.04 -7.25
N GLN A 119 -1.64 -7.11 -6.42
CA GLN A 119 -1.36 -7.40 -5.01
C GLN A 119 -2.64 -7.77 -4.25
N ALA A 120 -3.80 -7.23 -4.64
CA ALA A 120 -5.08 -7.64 -4.08
C ALA A 120 -5.45 -9.08 -4.46
N SER A 121 -5.15 -9.51 -5.69
CA SER A 121 -5.29 -10.91 -6.11
C SER A 121 -4.41 -11.83 -5.25
N PHE A 122 -3.11 -11.55 -5.13
CA PHE A 122 -2.21 -12.33 -4.27
C PHE A 122 -2.63 -12.32 -2.80
N PHE A 123 -3.13 -11.19 -2.30
CA PHE A 123 -3.64 -11.10 -0.94
C PHE A 123 -4.86 -11.99 -0.74
N SER A 124 -5.79 -12.02 -1.69
CA SER A 124 -6.96 -12.90 -1.62
C SER A 124 -6.57 -14.39 -1.66
N GLU A 125 -5.58 -14.77 -2.47
CA GLU A 125 -5.06 -16.13 -2.54
C GLU A 125 -4.41 -16.55 -1.22
N ARG A 126 -3.59 -15.66 -0.64
CA ARG A 126 -2.98 -15.87 0.67
C ARG A 126 -4.04 -16.10 1.75
N VAL A 127 -5.05 -15.23 1.80
CA VAL A 127 -6.12 -15.33 2.80
C VAL A 127 -6.86 -16.65 2.66
N LYS A 128 -7.28 -17.03 1.44
CA LYS A 128 -7.92 -18.33 1.16
C LYS A 128 -7.05 -19.50 1.60
N LYS A 129 -5.74 -19.45 1.33
CA LYS A 129 -4.80 -20.50 1.75
C LYS A 129 -4.67 -20.61 3.27
N GLU A 130 -4.71 -19.50 3.98
CA GLU A 130 -4.50 -19.46 5.45
C GLU A 130 -5.77 -19.70 6.27
N THR A 131 -6.97 -19.50 5.70
CA THR A 131 -8.26 -19.63 6.42
C THR A 131 -9.23 -20.66 5.84
N GLY A 132 -8.92 -21.28 4.70
CA GLY A 132 -9.82 -22.25 4.07
C GLY A 132 -11.01 -21.57 3.38
N GLU A 133 -12.20 -22.16 3.47
CA GLU A 133 -13.37 -21.76 2.67
C GLU A 133 -14.36 -20.82 3.38
N ASP A 134 -14.26 -20.62 4.70
CA ASP A 134 -15.19 -19.73 5.42
C ASP A 134 -14.90 -18.26 5.10
N LEU A 135 -15.85 -17.62 4.42
CA LEU A 135 -15.76 -16.22 4.01
C LEU A 135 -15.66 -15.25 5.20
N ASN A 136 -16.31 -15.55 6.33
CA ASN A 136 -16.25 -14.69 7.51
C ASN A 136 -14.87 -14.73 8.17
N GLU A 137 -14.27 -15.91 8.23
CA GLU A 137 -12.90 -16.09 8.72
C GLU A 137 -11.89 -15.44 7.76
N GLN A 138 -12.06 -15.63 6.44
CA GLN A 138 -11.26 -14.96 5.41
C GLN A 138 -11.26 -13.44 5.58
N ILE A 139 -12.44 -12.82 5.74
CA ILE A 139 -12.54 -11.37 5.92
C ILE A 139 -11.91 -10.92 7.22
N THR A 140 -12.17 -11.64 8.32
CA THR A 140 -11.58 -11.32 9.62
C THR A 140 -10.05 -11.38 9.57
N HIS A 141 -9.51 -12.41 8.91
CA HIS A 141 -8.08 -12.59 8.75
C HIS A 141 -7.45 -11.54 7.82
N ALA A 142 -8.09 -11.22 6.71
CA ALA A 142 -7.68 -10.13 5.83
C ALA A 142 -7.62 -8.79 6.61
N PHE A 143 -8.61 -8.53 7.47
CA PHE A 143 -8.63 -7.32 8.29
C PHE A 143 -7.50 -7.29 9.31
N LYS A 144 -7.16 -8.42 9.93
CA LYS A 144 -6.01 -8.54 10.84
C LYS A 144 -4.69 -8.30 10.11
N LEU A 145 -4.51 -8.86 8.91
CA LEU A 145 -3.29 -8.67 8.12
C LEU A 145 -3.12 -7.22 7.64
N ALA A 146 -4.21 -6.56 7.25
CA ALA A 146 -4.16 -5.20 6.71
C ALA A 146 -4.16 -4.11 7.81
N CYS A 147 -5.02 -4.24 8.81
CA CYS A 147 -5.30 -3.19 9.80
C CYS A 147 -4.89 -3.56 11.23
N SER A 148 -4.30 -4.74 11.45
CA SER A 148 -3.88 -5.25 12.77
C SER A 148 -4.99 -5.23 13.83
N ARG A 149 -6.25 -5.36 13.42
CA ARG A 149 -7.43 -5.43 14.29
C ARG A 149 -8.52 -6.30 13.70
N ASN A 150 -9.50 -6.67 14.52
CA ASN A 150 -10.73 -7.28 14.04
C ASN A 150 -11.63 -6.27 13.31
N PRO A 151 -12.40 -6.70 12.30
CA PRO A 151 -13.42 -5.85 11.68
C PRO A 151 -14.52 -5.54 12.71
N LYS A 152 -15.09 -4.34 12.63
CA LYS A 152 -16.35 -4.04 13.34
C LYS A 152 -17.51 -4.76 12.63
N PRO A 153 -18.63 -5.04 13.31
CA PRO A 153 -19.76 -5.76 12.70
C PRO A 153 -20.22 -5.16 11.36
N ARG A 154 -20.36 -3.84 11.29
CA ARG A 154 -20.72 -3.13 10.04
C ARG A 154 -19.67 -3.26 8.93
N GLU A 155 -18.38 -3.30 9.27
CA GLU A 155 -17.30 -3.46 8.29
C GLU A 155 -17.26 -4.89 7.77
N GLN A 156 -17.48 -5.87 8.65
CA GLN A 156 -17.56 -7.27 8.30
C GLN A 156 -18.74 -7.54 7.35
N ASP A 157 -19.92 -7.04 7.67
CA ASP A 157 -21.12 -7.19 6.82
C ASP A 157 -20.91 -6.58 5.44
N ALA A 158 -20.35 -5.37 5.37
CA ALA A 158 -20.09 -4.68 4.11
C ALA A 158 -19.08 -5.42 3.23
N LEU A 159 -17.96 -5.88 3.82
CA LEU A 159 -16.94 -6.64 3.08
C LEU A 159 -17.47 -8.02 2.67
N HIS A 160 -18.32 -8.64 3.47
CA HIS A 160 -18.93 -9.93 3.15
C HIS A 160 -19.90 -9.82 1.98
N GLN A 161 -20.74 -8.80 1.95
CA GLN A 161 -21.60 -8.52 0.78
C GLN A 161 -20.77 -8.22 -0.47
N LEU A 162 -19.70 -7.43 -0.33
CA LEU A 162 -18.81 -7.11 -1.45
C LEU A 162 -18.12 -8.35 -2.00
N ALA A 163 -17.57 -9.19 -1.11
CA ALA A 163 -16.86 -10.41 -1.49
C ALA A 163 -17.80 -11.43 -2.15
N LYS A 164 -19.05 -11.56 -1.69
CA LYS A 164 -20.05 -12.40 -2.35
C LYS A 164 -20.39 -11.92 -3.76
N LYS A 165 -20.46 -10.62 -3.98
CA LYS A 165 -20.87 -10.04 -5.26
C LYS A 165 -19.74 -9.97 -6.30
N HIS A 166 -18.52 -9.66 -5.85
CA HIS A 166 -17.40 -9.33 -6.73
C HIS A 166 -16.11 -10.10 -6.46
N GLY A 167 -16.11 -11.04 -5.51
CA GLY A 167 -14.92 -11.80 -5.13
C GLY A 167 -14.13 -11.17 -3.99
N LEU A 168 -13.35 -12.01 -3.30
CA LEU A 168 -12.51 -11.62 -2.16
C LEU A 168 -11.40 -10.62 -2.55
N ASP A 169 -10.93 -10.72 -3.79
CA ASP A 169 -9.96 -9.83 -4.42
C ASP A 169 -10.43 -8.36 -4.43
N GLN A 170 -11.72 -8.08 -4.66
CA GLN A 170 -12.23 -6.71 -4.51
C GLN A 170 -12.28 -6.26 -3.04
N ALA A 171 -12.61 -7.16 -2.11
CA ALA A 171 -12.57 -6.84 -0.68
C ALA A 171 -11.14 -6.51 -0.22
N CYS A 172 -10.15 -7.30 -0.64
CA CYS A 172 -8.72 -7.04 -0.43
C CYS A 172 -8.29 -5.68 -1.02
N ARG A 173 -8.74 -5.35 -2.23
CA ARG A 173 -8.45 -4.07 -2.90
C ARG A 173 -9.03 -2.87 -2.14
N VAL A 174 -10.24 -3.00 -1.60
CA VAL A 174 -10.86 -1.98 -0.75
C VAL A 174 -10.07 -1.81 0.54
N LEU A 175 -9.61 -2.90 1.17
CA LEU A 175 -8.80 -2.83 2.39
C LEU A 175 -7.54 -1.97 2.21
N PHE A 176 -6.82 -2.10 1.10
CA PHE A 176 -5.66 -1.25 0.79
C PHE A 176 -5.98 0.25 0.67
N ASN A 177 -7.24 0.59 0.40
CA ASN A 177 -7.69 1.97 0.26
C ASN A 177 -8.38 2.51 1.53
N THR A 178 -8.48 1.71 2.60
CA THR A 178 -9.06 2.18 3.85
C THR A 178 -8.14 3.14 4.59
N SER A 179 -8.72 4.07 5.34
CA SER A 179 -7.97 4.98 6.20
C SER A 179 -7.16 4.24 7.27
N SER A 180 -7.67 3.12 7.79
CA SER A 180 -6.98 2.28 8.77
C SER A 180 -5.70 1.65 8.21
N PHE A 181 -5.66 1.32 6.92
CA PHE A 181 -4.46 0.78 6.29
C PHE A 181 -3.39 1.84 6.03
N LEU A 182 -3.81 3.08 5.77
CA LEU A 182 -2.93 4.14 5.30
C LEU A 182 -2.44 5.07 6.43
N MET A 183 -2.84 4.83 7.68
CA MET A 183 -2.52 5.65 8.84
C MET A 183 -1.84 4.80 9.92
N LEU A 184 -0.76 5.33 10.51
CA LEU A 184 -0.20 4.83 11.76
C LEU A 184 -1.03 5.38 12.93
N PRO A 185 -1.55 4.52 13.82
CA PRO A 185 -2.27 4.95 15.01
C PRO A 185 -1.38 5.65 16.04
#